data_AF-A0A9P6HPN8-F1
#
_entry.id   AF-A0A9P6HPN8-F1
#
_cell.length_a   1.000
_cell.length_b   1.000
_cell.length_c   1.000
_cell.angle_alpha   90.00
_cell.angle_beta   90.00
_cell.angle_gamma   90.00
#
_symmetry.space_group_name_H-M   'P 1'
#
loop_
_entity.id
_entity.type
_entity.pdbx_description
1 polymer ?
#
loop_
_entity_poly.entity_id
_entity_poly.type
_entity_poly.pdbx_seq_one_letter_code
_entity_poly.pdbx_strand_id
1 'polypeptide(L)'
;MVSQTSPILRCRYPPRGEGQVRTNHLRCLQRMRPSNGTSCSQKTIESLQKQVDELLKVRIDQQQALESWKARQETSNGAYRYYRQAVEESRKLVASLDTDSSPLLPREIVEEERKAANRDIEQLKRDIKEKDERIQELQESESLLRSDLKAEIERAKSLTGRAGSKPPIDINHQHQVAVTSLYEDMTNILITGVKFERDPELPEGSTNYQCVYTQRFEAVARSIRFQLRIWRETNEDGQEIEHARYTPLDLDKETAQFREKLGFMGSTFAFERNQIQVFSEQLKEHVAEAVGAEVDVIEVLSDG
;
A
#
# COMPACT_ATOMS: atom_id res chain seq x y z
N MET A 1 -46.95 -57.57 38.90
CA MET A 1 -47.12 -58.51 37.78
C MET A 1 -47.84 -57.82 36.63
N VAL A 2 -47.11 -57.21 35.69
CA VAL A 2 -47.48 -57.12 34.26
C VAL A 2 -46.16 -56.89 33.51
N SER A 3 -45.82 -57.83 32.65
CA SER A 3 -44.66 -57.87 31.76
C SER A 3 -44.97 -57.14 30.46
N GLN A 4 -44.05 -56.29 29.96
CA GLN A 4 -44.08 -55.84 28.57
C GLN A 4 -42.70 -55.92 27.93
N THR A 5 -42.72 -56.52 26.75
CA THR A 5 -41.63 -57.02 25.91
C THR A 5 -41.18 -56.00 24.86
N SER A 6 -39.89 -55.91 24.63
CA SER A 6 -39.23 -55.10 23.60
C SER A 6 -39.42 -55.67 22.17
N PRO A 7 -39.49 -54.84 21.11
CA PRO A 7 -39.45 -55.32 19.74
C PRO A 7 -38.03 -55.30 19.13
N ILE A 8 -37.69 -56.40 18.46
CA ILE A 8 -36.48 -56.63 17.68
C ILE A 8 -36.72 -56.12 16.24
N LEU A 9 -35.95 -55.13 15.79
CA LEU A 9 -35.94 -54.67 14.39
C LEU A 9 -34.93 -55.50 13.58
N ARG A 10 -35.43 -56.27 12.61
CA ARG A 10 -34.62 -56.95 11.58
C ARG A 10 -34.48 -56.04 10.35
N CYS A 11 -33.25 -55.62 10.05
CA CYS A 11 -32.92 -55.00 8.77
C CYS A 11 -32.72 -56.07 7.69
N ARG A 12 -33.50 -56.00 6.61
CA ARG A 12 -33.30 -56.77 5.36
C ARG A 12 -32.46 -55.95 4.38
N TYR A 13 -31.39 -56.53 3.86
CA TYR A 13 -30.64 -56.02 2.72
C TYR A 13 -31.39 -56.28 1.39
N PRO A 14 -31.39 -55.36 0.42
CA PRO A 14 -31.79 -55.63 -0.95
C PRO A 14 -30.59 -56.13 -1.80
N PRO A 15 -30.84 -56.87 -2.90
CA PRO A 15 -29.81 -57.49 -3.73
C PRO A 15 -29.21 -56.50 -4.75
N ARG A 16 -27.93 -56.72 -5.06
CA ARG A 16 -27.19 -56.04 -6.13
C ARG A 16 -27.74 -56.47 -7.49
N GLY A 17 -28.24 -55.50 -8.26
CA GLY A 17 -28.42 -55.61 -9.70
C GLY A 17 -27.15 -55.11 -10.41
N GLU A 18 -26.33 -56.04 -10.88
CA GLU A 18 -25.26 -55.76 -11.83
C GLU A 18 -25.86 -55.64 -13.24
N GLY A 19 -25.46 -54.60 -13.99
CA GLY A 19 -25.55 -54.66 -15.45
C GLY A 19 -26.22 -53.50 -16.17
N GLN A 20 -25.88 -52.23 -15.90
CA GLN A 20 -26.16 -51.16 -16.88
C GLN A 20 -25.35 -49.85 -16.70
N VAL A 21 -24.03 -49.92 -16.50
CA VAL A 21 -23.22 -48.70 -16.22
C VAL A 21 -22.13 -48.40 -17.25
N ARG A 22 -21.88 -49.28 -18.23
CA ARG A 22 -20.69 -49.14 -19.10
C ARG A 22 -20.83 -48.24 -20.35
N THR A 23 -22.00 -47.69 -20.66
CA THR A 23 -22.16 -46.78 -21.82
C THR A 23 -22.37 -45.31 -21.46
N ASN A 24 -22.62 -44.96 -20.19
CA ASN A 24 -22.80 -43.56 -19.78
C ASN A 24 -21.52 -42.89 -19.24
N HIS A 25 -20.47 -43.67 -18.93
CA HIS A 25 -19.23 -43.11 -18.37
C HIS A 25 -18.36 -42.41 -19.41
N LEU A 26 -18.40 -42.84 -20.69
CA LEU A 26 -17.65 -42.21 -21.77
C LEU A 26 -18.27 -40.90 -22.30
N ARG A 27 -19.57 -40.64 -22.05
CA ARG A 27 -20.18 -39.31 -22.33
C ARG A 27 -19.98 -38.31 -21.20
N CYS A 28 -19.69 -38.75 -19.98
CA CYS A 28 -19.49 -37.85 -18.85
C CYS A 28 -18.06 -37.30 -18.79
N LEU A 29 -17.07 -38.06 -19.29
CA LEU A 29 -15.66 -37.62 -19.32
C LEU A 29 -15.33 -36.62 -20.44
N GLN A 30 -16.23 -36.41 -21.41
CA GLN A 30 -16.03 -35.42 -22.47
C GLN A 30 -16.66 -34.04 -22.18
N ARG A 31 -17.42 -33.90 -21.08
CA ARG A 31 -17.99 -32.62 -20.61
C ARG A 31 -17.26 -31.98 -19.43
N MET A 32 -16.27 -32.67 -18.85
CA MET A 32 -15.47 -32.17 -17.72
C MET A 32 -14.11 -31.66 -18.21
N ARG A 33 -14.11 -30.81 -19.25
CA ARG A 33 -12.99 -29.85 -19.41
C ARG A 33 -13.29 -28.71 -18.44
N PRO A 34 -12.47 -28.49 -17.39
CA PRO A 34 -12.69 -27.37 -16.50
C PRO A 34 -12.36 -26.07 -17.25
N SER A 35 -13.39 -25.42 -17.78
CA SER A 35 -13.31 -24.07 -18.36
C SER A 35 -13.24 -22.96 -17.30
N ASN A 36 -13.24 -23.30 -16.01
CA ASN A 36 -13.46 -22.33 -14.93
C ASN A 36 -12.19 -22.00 -14.12
N GLY A 37 -11.09 -22.72 -14.32
CA GLY A 37 -9.78 -22.37 -13.71
C GLY A 37 -9.16 -21.08 -14.27
N THR A 38 -9.70 -20.55 -15.38
CA THR A 38 -9.23 -19.29 -15.97
C THR A 38 -9.77 -18.05 -15.28
N SER A 39 -10.87 -18.10 -14.51
CA SER A 39 -11.52 -16.88 -13.99
C SER A 39 -10.69 -16.16 -12.92
N CYS A 40 -10.05 -16.88 -12.01
CA CYS A 40 -9.16 -16.30 -10.99
C CYS A 40 -7.90 -15.71 -11.63
N SER A 41 -7.28 -16.45 -12.55
CA SER A 41 -6.14 -15.95 -13.32
C SER A 41 -6.54 -14.79 -14.24
N GLN A 42 -7.77 -14.74 -14.74
CA GLN A 42 -8.29 -13.61 -15.51
C GLN A 42 -8.46 -12.37 -14.63
N LYS A 43 -8.97 -12.49 -13.40
CA LYS A 43 -9.06 -11.37 -12.47
C LYS A 43 -7.69 -10.79 -12.09
N THR A 44 -6.67 -11.64 -11.92
CA THR A 44 -5.30 -11.15 -11.66
C THR A 44 -4.70 -10.49 -12.90
N ILE A 45 -4.93 -11.04 -14.09
CA ILE A 45 -4.52 -10.43 -15.36
C ILE A 45 -5.20 -9.07 -15.55
N GLU A 46 -6.51 -8.96 -15.30
CA GLU A 46 -7.26 -7.71 -15.39
C GLU A 46 -6.80 -6.66 -14.38
N SER A 47 -6.47 -7.09 -13.15
CA SER A 47 -5.91 -6.20 -12.12
C SER A 47 -4.53 -5.67 -12.53
N LEU A 48 -3.65 -6.55 -13.03
CA LEU A 48 -2.33 -6.16 -13.53
C LEU A 48 -2.44 -5.27 -14.78
N GLN A 49 -3.40 -5.54 -15.67
CA GLN A 49 -3.69 -4.69 -16.83
C GLN A 49 -4.13 -3.30 -16.38
N LYS A 50 -5.03 -3.20 -15.39
CA LYS A 50 -5.43 -1.90 -14.81
C LYS A 50 -4.24 -1.15 -14.21
N GLN A 51 -3.37 -1.82 -13.46
CA GLN A 51 -2.17 -1.18 -12.90
C GLN A 51 -1.21 -0.69 -13.99
N VAL A 52 -1.04 -1.46 -15.07
CA VAL A 52 -0.22 -1.05 -16.22
C VAL A 52 -0.87 0.15 -16.94
N ASP A 53 -2.18 0.13 -17.15
CA ASP A 53 -2.92 1.22 -17.78
C ASP A 53 -2.86 2.50 -16.94
N GLU A 54 -2.96 2.40 -15.62
CA GLU A 54 -2.79 3.53 -14.69
C GLU A 54 -1.37 4.12 -14.78
N LEU A 55 -0.33 3.28 -14.78
CA LEU A 55 1.05 3.73 -14.93
C LEU A 55 1.30 4.39 -16.30
N LEU A 56 0.73 3.83 -17.37
CA LEU A 56 0.82 4.41 -18.71
C LEU A 56 0.10 5.76 -18.77
N LYS A 57 -1.07 5.87 -18.14
CA LYS A 57 -1.81 7.13 -18.04
C LYS A 57 -1.01 8.20 -17.31
N VAL A 58 -0.43 7.88 -16.14
CA VAL A 58 0.43 8.80 -15.40
C VAL A 58 1.62 9.28 -16.25
N ARG A 59 2.24 8.37 -17.02
CA ARG A 59 3.34 8.71 -17.91
C ARG A 59 2.91 9.66 -19.05
N ILE A 60 1.75 9.40 -19.64
CA ILE A 60 1.17 10.25 -20.69
C ILE A 60 0.85 11.63 -20.14
N ASP A 61 0.23 11.72 -18.96
CA ASP A 61 -0.12 12.98 -18.31
C ASP A 61 1.14 13.81 -17.99
N GLN A 62 2.20 13.18 -17.49
CA GLN A 62 3.49 13.84 -17.26
C GLN A 62 4.11 14.36 -18.56
N GLN A 63 4.03 13.59 -19.65
CA GLN A 63 4.56 14.00 -20.94
C GLN A 63 3.77 15.18 -21.51
N GLN A 64 2.44 15.16 -21.43
CA GLN A 64 1.58 16.27 -21.83
C GLN A 64 1.84 17.53 -20.99
N ALA A 65 2.05 17.38 -19.67
CA ALA A 65 2.41 18.48 -18.80
C ALA A 65 3.74 19.12 -19.24
N LEU A 66 4.76 18.30 -19.55
CA LEU A 66 6.04 18.77 -20.05
C LEU A 66 5.93 19.50 -21.40
N GLU A 67 5.16 18.94 -22.34
CA GLU A 67 4.91 19.55 -23.65
C GLU A 67 4.17 20.89 -23.52
N SER A 68 3.15 20.96 -22.66
CA SER A 68 2.41 22.21 -22.38
C SER A 68 3.31 23.28 -21.75
N TRP A 69 4.24 22.88 -20.86
CA TRP A 69 5.20 23.79 -20.26
C TRP A 69 6.20 24.32 -21.30
N LYS A 70 6.71 23.45 -22.18
CA LYS A 70 7.60 23.86 -23.29
C LYS A 70 6.89 24.81 -24.25
N ALA A 71 5.64 24.53 -24.63
CA ALA A 71 4.85 25.42 -25.49
C ALA A 71 4.62 26.79 -24.85
N ARG A 72 4.35 26.85 -23.54
CA ARG A 72 4.27 28.11 -22.78
C ARG A 72 5.59 28.87 -22.76
N GLN A 73 6.71 28.16 -22.60
CA GLN A 73 8.03 28.77 -22.62
C GLN A 73 8.37 29.33 -24.01
N GLU A 74 8.04 28.60 -25.07
CA GLU A 74 8.30 29.02 -26.44
C GLU A 74 7.45 30.22 -26.88
N THR A 75 6.17 30.24 -26.50
CA THR A 75 5.29 31.41 -26.72
C THR A 75 5.78 32.63 -25.95
N SER A 76 6.19 32.47 -24.69
CA SER A 76 6.81 33.54 -23.89
C SER A 76 8.09 34.07 -24.56
N ASN A 77 8.99 33.18 -24.97
CA ASN A 77 10.22 33.55 -25.68
C ASN A 77 9.95 34.22 -27.03
N GLY A 78 8.93 33.78 -27.77
CA GLY A 78 8.47 34.39 -29.01
C GLY A 78 8.00 35.82 -28.80
N ALA A 79 7.20 36.06 -27.75
CA ALA A 79 6.78 37.41 -27.35
C ALA A 79 7.99 38.30 -27.02
N TYR A 80 8.96 37.81 -26.24
CA TYR A 80 10.20 38.56 -25.97
C TYR A 80 10.98 38.92 -27.23
N ARG A 81 11.08 38.01 -28.21
CA ARG A 81 11.75 38.29 -29.49
C ARG A 81 11.00 39.36 -30.28
N TYR A 82 9.68 39.28 -30.33
CA TYR A 82 8.83 40.27 -30.99
C TYR A 82 8.99 41.67 -30.37
N TYR A 83 8.89 41.78 -29.03
CA TYR A 83 9.10 43.05 -28.34
C TYR A 83 10.50 43.62 -28.58
N ARG A 84 11.52 42.76 -28.58
CA ARG A 84 12.90 43.17 -28.88
C ARG A 84 13.02 43.75 -30.30
N GLN A 85 12.42 43.11 -31.30
CA GLN A 85 12.41 43.60 -32.68
C GLN A 85 11.64 44.92 -32.81
N ALA A 86 10.47 45.04 -32.20
CA ALA A 86 9.67 46.27 -32.22
C ALA A 86 10.42 47.45 -31.59
N VAL A 87 11.16 47.23 -30.50
CA VAL A 87 12.02 48.25 -29.88
C VAL A 87 13.20 48.62 -30.79
N GLU A 88 13.76 47.66 -31.52
CA GLU A 88 14.87 47.91 -32.45
C GLU A 88 14.41 48.66 -33.71
N GLU A 89 13.21 48.38 -34.21
CA GLU A 89 12.58 49.10 -35.32
C GLU A 89 12.18 50.52 -34.93
N SER A 90 11.56 50.71 -33.77
CA SER A 90 11.24 52.05 -33.27
C SER A 90 12.50 52.88 -33.06
N ARG A 91 13.58 52.27 -32.56
CA ARG A 91 14.90 52.92 -32.44
C ARG A 91 15.47 53.34 -33.80
N LYS A 92 15.29 52.53 -34.86
CA LYS A 92 15.71 52.89 -36.23
C LYS A 92 14.88 54.03 -36.80
N LEU A 93 13.56 54.00 -36.60
CA LEU A 93 12.66 55.07 -37.05
C LEU A 93 12.98 56.39 -36.36
N VAL A 94 13.21 56.37 -35.05
CA VAL A 94 13.67 57.54 -34.27
C VAL A 94 15.02 58.03 -34.79
N ALA A 95 15.98 57.14 -35.03
CA ALA A 95 17.29 57.53 -35.58
C ALA A 95 17.20 58.10 -37.01
N SER A 96 16.19 57.70 -37.82
CA SER A 96 15.96 58.26 -39.16
C SER A 96 15.16 59.56 -39.17
N LEU A 97 14.46 59.89 -38.07
CA LEU A 97 13.71 61.15 -37.92
C LEU A 97 14.61 62.34 -37.54
N ASP A 98 15.89 62.10 -37.23
CA ASP A 98 16.88 63.15 -36.97
C ASP A 98 17.30 63.93 -38.25
N THR A 99 16.74 63.61 -39.41
CA THR A 99 16.91 64.39 -40.65
C THR A 99 15.58 65.04 -41.07
N ASP A 100 15.50 66.35 -40.77
CA ASP A 100 14.66 67.37 -41.41
C ASP A 100 13.12 67.34 -41.20
N SER A 101 12.68 68.23 -40.31
CA SER A 101 11.37 68.90 -40.28
C SER A 101 10.13 68.11 -39.84
N SER A 102 10.12 67.61 -38.60
CA SER A 102 8.85 67.22 -37.96
C SER A 102 8.07 68.46 -37.47
N PRO A 103 6.72 68.50 -37.61
CA PRO A 103 5.90 69.63 -37.15
C PRO A 103 6.07 69.82 -35.65
N LEU A 104 6.35 71.06 -35.25
CA LEU A 104 6.59 71.47 -33.87
C LEU A 104 5.37 71.16 -33.00
N LEU A 105 5.37 69.99 -32.37
CA LEU A 105 4.55 69.77 -31.17
C LEU A 105 4.88 70.90 -30.18
N PRO A 106 3.86 71.51 -29.53
CA PRO A 106 4.07 72.56 -28.55
C PRO A 106 5.13 72.11 -27.53
N ARG A 107 6.17 72.93 -27.33
CA ARG A 107 7.30 72.62 -26.43
C ARG A 107 6.83 72.19 -25.03
N GLU A 108 5.70 72.72 -24.60
CA GLU A 108 5.06 72.42 -23.32
C GLU A 108 4.64 70.93 -23.20
N ILE A 109 4.06 70.34 -24.25
CA ILE A 109 3.65 68.93 -24.26
C ILE A 109 4.89 68.01 -24.22
N VAL A 110 5.94 68.36 -24.96
CA VAL A 110 7.20 67.60 -24.97
C VAL A 110 7.89 67.66 -23.61
N GLU A 111 7.85 68.80 -22.91
CA GLU A 111 8.40 68.93 -21.56
C GLU A 111 7.60 68.14 -20.52
N GLU A 112 6.27 68.10 -20.62
CA GLU A 112 5.42 67.28 -19.75
C GLU A 112 5.64 65.78 -19.97
N GLU A 113 5.67 65.32 -21.22
CA GLU A 113 5.96 63.92 -21.57
C GLU A 113 7.36 63.52 -21.11
N ARG A 114 8.36 64.39 -21.29
CA ARG A 114 9.72 64.14 -20.79
C ARG A 114 9.76 64.02 -19.28
N LYS A 115 9.01 64.86 -18.55
CA LYS A 115 8.90 64.75 -17.09
C LYS A 115 8.20 63.46 -16.67
N ALA A 116 7.14 63.05 -17.36
CA ALA A 116 6.45 61.78 -17.11
C ALA A 116 7.38 60.58 -17.36
N ALA A 117 8.05 60.54 -18.51
CA ALA A 117 9.01 59.48 -18.85
C ALA A 117 10.18 59.40 -17.85
N ASN A 118 10.67 60.54 -17.37
CA ASN A 118 11.71 60.55 -16.32
C ASN A 118 11.21 59.95 -15.01
N ARG A 119 9.97 60.23 -14.60
CA ARG A 119 9.37 59.61 -13.39
C ARG A 119 9.24 58.10 -13.55
N ASP A 120 8.81 57.63 -14.73
CA ASP A 120 8.70 56.20 -15.02
C ASP A 120 10.07 55.53 -15.03
N ILE A 121 11.09 56.16 -15.60
CA ILE A 121 12.48 55.67 -15.55
C ILE A 121 12.97 55.58 -14.11
N GLU A 122 12.68 56.58 -13.26
CA GLU A 122 13.04 56.56 -11.84
C GLU A 122 12.29 55.49 -11.06
N GLN A 123 11.03 55.22 -11.39
CA GLN A 123 10.26 54.13 -10.79
C GLN A 123 10.81 52.77 -11.22
N LEU A 124 11.01 52.55 -12.52
CA LEU A 124 11.60 51.31 -13.03
C LEU A 124 13.01 51.05 -12.48
N LYS A 125 13.82 52.10 -12.28
CA LYS A 125 15.13 51.98 -11.63
C LYS A 125 15.01 51.55 -10.16
N ARG A 126 13.97 51.98 -9.44
CA ARG A 126 13.71 51.54 -8.07
C ARG A 126 13.28 50.07 -8.05
N ASP A 127 12.34 49.71 -8.92
CA ASP A 127 11.83 48.34 -9.02
C ASP A 127 12.92 47.34 -9.44
N ILE A 128 13.84 47.75 -10.33
CA ILE A 128 15.00 46.94 -10.72
C ILE A 128 15.92 46.72 -9.52
N LYS A 129 16.25 47.78 -8.78
CA LYS A 129 17.10 47.67 -7.58
C LYS A 129 16.47 46.76 -6.52
N GLU A 130 15.18 46.91 -6.24
CA GLU A 130 14.47 46.08 -5.28
C GLU A 130 14.48 44.60 -5.71
N LYS A 131 14.29 44.32 -7.01
CA LYS A 131 14.35 42.95 -7.54
C LYS A 131 15.77 42.38 -7.50
N ASP A 132 16.80 43.19 -7.80
CA ASP A 132 18.19 42.76 -7.74
C ASP A 132 18.60 42.43 -6.30
N GLU A 133 18.21 43.26 -5.33
CA GLU A 133 18.38 42.99 -3.89
C GLU A 133 17.68 41.69 -3.49
N ARG A 134 16.43 41.49 -3.95
CA ARG A 134 15.69 40.26 -3.66
C ARG A 134 16.31 39.01 -4.29
N ILE A 135 16.84 39.12 -5.51
CA ILE A 135 17.56 38.03 -6.18
C ILE A 135 18.82 37.67 -5.38
N GLN A 136 19.55 38.68 -4.90
CA GLN A 136 20.74 38.46 -4.09
C GLN A 136 20.40 37.74 -2.78
N GLU A 137 19.38 38.18 -2.04
CA GLU A 137 18.91 37.51 -0.82
C GLU A 137 18.54 36.04 -1.07
N LEU A 138 17.82 35.76 -2.17
CA LEU A 138 17.43 34.40 -2.52
C LEU A 138 18.65 33.53 -2.86
N GLN A 139 19.63 34.07 -3.60
CA GLN A 139 20.87 33.36 -3.91
C GLN A 139 21.70 33.04 -2.66
N GLU A 140 21.79 33.97 -1.72
CA GLU A 140 22.44 33.76 -0.43
C GLU A 140 21.71 32.67 0.39
N SER A 141 20.37 32.71 0.42
CA SER A 141 19.57 31.69 1.11
C SER A 141 19.71 30.29 0.48
N GLU A 142 19.77 30.20 -0.86
CA GLU A 142 19.96 28.95 -1.56
C GLU A 142 21.36 28.37 -1.30
N SER A 143 22.38 29.23 -1.30
CA SER A 143 23.75 28.85 -0.96
C SER A 143 23.84 28.26 0.45
N LEU A 144 23.19 28.92 1.43
CA LEU A 144 23.14 28.45 2.82
C LEU A 144 22.44 27.10 2.94
N LEU A 145 21.24 26.94 2.35
CA LEU A 145 20.48 25.68 2.38
C LEU A 145 21.24 24.53 1.70
N ARG A 146 21.94 24.80 0.59
CA ARG A 146 22.79 23.80 -0.08
C ARG A 146 23.95 23.36 0.81
N SER A 147 24.53 24.29 1.57
CA SER A 147 25.61 23.97 2.52
C SER A 147 25.10 23.14 3.71
N ASP A 148 23.95 23.46 4.29
CA ASP A 148 23.31 22.71 5.37
C ASP A 148 22.92 21.30 4.93
N LEU A 149 22.31 21.17 3.75
CA LEU A 149 21.95 19.87 3.18
C LEU A 149 23.19 19.01 2.94
N LYS A 150 24.31 19.60 2.49
CA LYS A 150 25.57 18.89 2.33
C LYS A 150 26.12 18.43 3.68
N ALA A 151 26.10 19.28 4.70
CA ALA A 151 26.53 18.95 6.05
C ALA A 151 25.67 17.83 6.67
N GLU A 152 24.36 17.84 6.43
CA GLU A 152 23.45 16.79 6.90
C GLU A 152 23.68 15.47 6.16
N ILE A 153 23.95 15.51 4.85
CA ILE A 153 24.35 14.31 4.10
C ILE A 153 25.66 13.74 4.63
N GLU A 154 26.65 14.57 4.95
CA GLU A 154 27.93 14.11 5.53
C GLU A 154 27.72 13.55 6.95
N ARG A 155 26.85 14.16 7.75
CA ARG A 155 26.45 13.64 9.06
C ARG A 155 25.75 12.29 8.92
N ALA A 156 24.75 12.18 8.05
CA ALA A 156 24.06 10.93 7.77
C ALA A 156 25.03 9.85 7.28
N LYS A 157 25.94 10.18 6.35
CA LYS A 157 26.99 9.27 5.87
C LYS A 157 27.93 8.83 6.99
N SER A 158 28.32 9.72 7.90
CA SER A 158 29.18 9.36 9.03
C SER A 158 28.44 8.48 10.05
N LEU A 159 27.14 8.73 10.27
CA LEU A 159 26.29 7.89 11.12
C LEU A 159 26.03 6.52 10.49
N THR A 160 25.73 6.46 9.19
CA THR A 160 25.57 5.20 8.46
C THR A 160 26.89 4.45 8.29
N GLY A 161 28.02 5.15 8.14
CA GLY A 161 29.35 4.55 8.08
C GLY A 161 29.80 3.99 9.44
N ARG A 162 29.41 4.63 10.54
CA ARG A 162 29.67 4.14 11.90
C ARG A 162 28.67 3.07 12.35
N ALA A 163 27.44 3.10 11.83
CA ALA A 163 26.48 1.99 11.88
C ALA A 163 26.73 0.94 10.76
N GLY A 164 27.82 1.10 9.99
CA GLY A 164 28.13 0.38 8.77
C GLY A 164 29.03 -0.84 8.94
N SER A 165 29.39 -1.20 10.18
CA SER A 165 29.49 -2.62 10.47
C SER A 165 28.06 -3.12 10.58
N LYS A 166 27.44 -3.46 9.43
CA LYS A 166 26.42 -4.50 9.46
C LYS A 166 27.09 -5.61 10.27
N PRO A 167 26.61 -5.98 11.47
CA PRO A 167 27.18 -7.13 12.15
C PRO A 167 27.24 -8.21 11.08
N PRO A 168 28.38 -8.91 10.91
CA PRO A 168 28.47 -9.98 9.91
C PRO A 168 27.19 -10.79 10.09
N ILE A 169 26.35 -10.82 9.04
CA ILE A 169 25.07 -11.50 9.13
C ILE A 169 25.45 -12.90 9.55
N ASP A 170 25.18 -13.22 10.81
CA ASP A 170 25.59 -14.48 11.39
C ASP A 170 24.98 -15.52 10.47
N ILE A 171 25.78 -16.50 10.06
CA ILE A 171 25.30 -17.60 9.21
C ILE A 171 24.05 -18.22 9.87
N ASN A 172 24.01 -18.21 11.22
CA ASN A 172 22.84 -18.58 12.01
C ASN A 172 21.58 -17.75 11.71
N HIS A 173 21.71 -16.44 11.46
CA HIS A 173 20.56 -15.60 11.14
C HIS A 173 19.97 -15.92 9.77
N GLN A 174 20.81 -16.18 8.75
CA GLN A 174 20.31 -16.62 7.43
C GLN A 174 19.58 -17.96 7.53
N HIS A 175 20.12 -18.90 8.31
CA HIS A 175 19.44 -20.18 8.57
C HIS A 175 18.10 -19.97 9.30
N GLN A 176 18.05 -19.10 10.31
CA GLN A 176 16.80 -18.78 11.02
C GLN A 176 15.75 -18.15 10.11
N VAL A 177 16.14 -17.24 9.21
CA VAL A 177 15.21 -16.63 8.24
C VAL A 177 14.66 -17.69 7.28
N ALA A 178 15.51 -18.57 6.75
CA ALA A 178 15.06 -19.64 5.85
C ALA A 178 14.12 -20.63 6.56
N VAL A 179 14.44 -21.02 7.79
CA VAL A 179 13.59 -21.90 8.61
C VAL A 179 12.26 -21.22 8.94
N THR A 180 12.28 -19.94 9.31
CA THR A 180 11.07 -19.17 9.60
C THR A 180 10.18 -19.06 8.36
N SER A 181 10.76 -18.73 7.19
CA SER A 181 10.04 -18.69 5.92
C SER A 181 9.38 -20.04 5.58
N LEU A 182 10.07 -21.16 5.83
CA LEU A 182 9.49 -22.49 5.61
C LEU A 182 8.29 -22.74 6.54
N TYR A 183 8.39 -22.35 7.82
CA TYR A 183 7.27 -22.47 8.76
C TYR A 183 6.08 -21.58 8.36
N GLU A 184 6.35 -20.36 7.89
CA GLU A 184 5.33 -19.46 7.37
C GLU A 184 4.60 -20.07 6.17
N ASP A 185 5.34 -20.64 5.22
CA ASP A 185 4.77 -21.29 4.02
C ASP A 185 3.95 -22.54 4.37
N MET A 186 4.37 -23.33 5.37
CA MET A 186 3.68 -24.56 5.76
C MET A 186 2.44 -24.31 6.62
N THR A 187 2.44 -23.27 7.45
CA THR A 187 1.37 -23.00 8.42
C THR A 187 0.41 -21.90 7.97
N ASN A 188 0.83 -21.07 7.01
CA ASN A 188 0.20 -19.80 6.65
C ASN A 188 0.05 -18.82 7.83
N ILE A 189 0.87 -18.97 8.88
CA ILE A 189 0.94 -18.08 10.02
C ILE A 189 2.24 -17.28 9.94
N LEU A 190 2.12 -15.96 9.85
CA LEU A 190 3.22 -15.01 9.86
C LEU A 190 3.36 -14.39 11.26
N ILE A 191 4.56 -14.44 11.85
CA ILE A 191 4.86 -13.77 13.13
C ILE A 191 5.49 -12.41 12.84
N THR A 192 4.73 -11.33 13.00
CA THR A 192 5.17 -9.98 12.63
C THR A 192 5.93 -9.26 13.74
N GLY A 193 5.78 -9.70 14.98
CA GLY A 193 6.44 -9.07 16.12
C GLY A 193 6.43 -9.94 17.36
N VAL A 194 7.49 -9.84 18.16
CA VAL A 194 7.63 -10.52 19.44
C VAL A 194 7.95 -9.46 20.50
N LYS A 195 7.17 -9.44 21.58
CA LYS A 195 7.38 -8.55 22.72
C LYS A 195 7.49 -9.39 24.00
N PHE A 196 8.55 -9.15 24.76
CA PHE A 196 8.74 -9.74 26.08
C PHE A 196 8.21 -8.77 27.12
N GLU A 197 7.13 -9.13 27.79
CA GLU A 197 6.50 -8.33 28.84
C GLU A 197 6.78 -8.97 30.19
N ARG A 198 7.41 -8.21 31.10
CA ARG A 198 7.56 -8.62 32.49
C ARG A 198 6.35 -8.11 33.26
N ASP A 199 5.44 -9.01 33.61
CA ASP A 199 4.33 -8.69 34.49
C ASP A 199 4.76 -8.84 35.95
N PRO A 200 4.38 -7.92 36.85
CA PRO A 200 4.74 -8.01 38.27
C PRO A 200 4.12 -9.24 38.96
N GLU A 201 3.02 -9.77 38.41
CA GLU A 201 2.34 -10.97 38.91
C GLU A 201 2.99 -12.27 38.41
N LEU A 202 3.77 -12.22 37.32
CA LEU A 202 4.38 -13.38 36.67
C LEU A 202 5.90 -13.18 36.58
N PRO A 203 6.69 -13.70 37.55
CA PRO A 203 8.12 -13.39 37.66
C PRO A 203 8.94 -13.82 36.43
N GLU A 204 8.51 -14.84 35.70
CA GLU A 204 9.16 -15.31 34.47
C GLU A 204 8.86 -14.44 33.24
N GLY A 205 7.90 -13.52 33.36
CA GLY A 205 7.38 -12.72 32.26
C GLY A 205 6.47 -13.52 31.33
N SER A 206 5.97 -12.83 30.31
CA SER A 206 5.14 -13.39 29.26
C SER A 206 5.66 -12.94 27.90
N THR A 207 5.49 -13.79 26.90
CA THR A 207 5.89 -13.49 25.53
C THR A 207 4.65 -13.29 24.68
N ASN A 208 4.55 -12.10 24.09
CA ASN A 208 3.48 -11.69 23.20
C ASN A 208 3.93 -11.79 21.75
N TYR A 209 3.28 -12.66 21.00
CA TYR A 209 3.47 -12.82 19.57
C TYR A 209 2.34 -12.11 18.84
N GLN A 210 2.69 -11.22 17.90
CA GLN A 210 1.75 -10.66 16.95
C GLN A 210 1.76 -11.53 15.70
N CYS A 211 0.62 -12.11 15.37
CA CYS A 211 0.49 -13.11 14.34
C CYS A 211 -0.55 -12.67 13.29
N VAL A 212 -0.31 -13.08 12.04
CA VAL A 212 -1.25 -12.93 10.94
C VAL A 212 -1.43 -14.29 10.30
N TYR A 213 -2.64 -14.83 10.38
CA TYR A 213 -2.99 -16.04 9.66
C TYR A 213 -3.66 -15.68 8.34
N THR A 214 -3.21 -16.26 7.24
CA THR A 214 -3.77 -16.00 5.90
C THR A 214 -4.34 -17.27 5.31
N GLN A 215 -5.65 -17.29 5.05
CA GLN A 215 -6.29 -18.37 4.32
C GLN A 215 -6.48 -17.95 2.86
N ARG A 216 -5.95 -18.78 1.96
CA ARG A 216 -6.17 -18.65 0.52
C ARG A 216 -7.21 -19.68 0.11
N PHE A 217 -8.39 -19.22 -0.26
CA PHE A 217 -9.45 -20.07 -0.81
C PHE A 217 -9.76 -19.60 -2.22
N GLU A 218 -9.37 -20.40 -3.21
CA GLU A 218 -9.51 -20.08 -4.64
C GLU A 218 -8.95 -18.68 -4.99
N ALA A 219 -9.82 -17.73 -5.35
CA ALA A 219 -9.48 -16.37 -5.73
C ALA A 219 -9.51 -15.37 -4.56
N VAL A 220 -10.01 -15.76 -3.40
CA VAL A 220 -10.20 -14.88 -2.25
C VAL A 220 -9.16 -15.22 -1.19
N ALA A 221 -8.32 -14.24 -0.86
CA ALA A 221 -7.42 -14.32 0.28
C ALA A 221 -8.00 -13.49 1.42
N ARG A 222 -8.22 -14.13 2.57
CA ARG A 222 -8.57 -13.44 3.82
C ARG A 222 -7.49 -13.68 4.84
N SER A 223 -7.26 -12.68 5.69
CA SER A 223 -6.31 -12.79 6.77
C SER A 223 -6.94 -12.34 8.08
N ILE A 224 -6.53 -12.98 9.17
CA ILE A 224 -6.91 -12.61 10.53
C ILE A 224 -5.64 -12.23 11.27
N ARG A 225 -5.68 -11.06 11.89
CA ARG A 225 -4.63 -10.59 12.79
C ARG A 225 -5.02 -10.95 14.21
N PHE A 226 -4.08 -11.47 14.97
CA PHE A 226 -4.31 -11.84 16.36
C PHE A 226 -3.02 -11.75 17.16
N GLN A 227 -3.16 -11.71 18.47
CA GLN A 227 -2.07 -11.79 19.42
C GLN A 227 -2.14 -13.12 20.16
N LEU A 228 -0.98 -13.80 20.29
CA LEU A 228 -0.83 -14.98 21.11
C LEU A 228 0.11 -14.65 22.28
N ARG A 229 -0.42 -14.66 23.49
CA ARG A 229 0.36 -14.44 24.72
C ARG A 229 0.68 -15.78 25.36
N ILE A 230 1.96 -16.08 25.57
CA ILE A 230 2.41 -17.30 26.25
C ILE A 230 2.98 -16.92 27.63
N TRP A 231 2.53 -17.59 28.68
CA TRP A 231 3.03 -17.45 30.05
C TRP A 231 3.08 -18.81 30.75
N ARG A 232 3.76 -18.86 31.89
CA ARG A 232 3.83 -20.05 32.75
C ARG A 232 3.09 -19.80 34.05
N GLU A 233 2.42 -20.82 34.54
CA GLU A 233 1.73 -20.83 35.83
C GLU A 233 2.09 -22.12 36.58
N THR A 234 2.25 -22.04 37.89
CA THR A 234 2.57 -23.20 38.72
C THR A 234 1.28 -23.74 39.33
N ASN A 235 0.95 -24.99 39.04
CA ASN A 235 -0.21 -25.68 39.61
C ASN A 235 -0.04 -25.95 41.12
N GLU A 236 -1.12 -26.38 41.78
CA GLU A 236 -1.14 -26.78 43.20
C GLU A 236 -0.08 -27.85 43.53
N ASP A 237 0.23 -28.74 42.58
CA ASP A 237 1.25 -29.78 42.70
C ASP A 237 2.70 -29.28 42.52
N GLY A 238 2.89 -27.98 42.31
CA GLY A 238 4.21 -27.38 42.04
C GLY A 238 4.71 -27.61 40.60
N GLN A 239 3.87 -28.09 39.69
CA GLN A 239 4.22 -28.31 38.28
C GLN A 239 3.99 -27.03 37.46
N GLU A 240 4.96 -26.63 36.65
CA GLU A 240 4.82 -25.51 35.72
C GLU A 240 4.03 -25.94 34.47
N ILE A 241 2.90 -25.27 34.22
CA ILE A 241 2.10 -25.41 33.02
C ILE A 241 2.21 -24.14 32.19
N GLU A 242 2.50 -24.32 30.89
CA GLU A 242 2.52 -23.21 29.96
C GLU A 242 1.13 -23.00 29.36
N HIS A 243 0.64 -21.77 29.47
CA HIS A 243 -0.63 -21.35 28.90
C HIS A 243 -0.42 -20.41 27.70
N ALA A 244 -1.38 -20.44 26.78
CA ALA A 244 -1.46 -19.55 25.64
C ALA A 244 -2.82 -18.84 25.65
N ARG A 245 -2.84 -17.54 25.40
CA ARG A 245 -4.05 -16.72 25.27
C ARG A 245 -4.10 -16.15 23.87
N TYR A 246 -5.15 -16.51 23.16
CA TYR A 246 -5.50 -15.96 21.87
C TYR A 246 -6.33 -14.69 22.06
N THR A 247 -5.97 -13.61 21.36
CA THR A 247 -6.73 -12.35 21.33
C THR A 247 -6.85 -11.89 19.88
N PRO A 248 -8.04 -11.92 19.25
CA PRO A 248 -8.18 -11.45 17.89
C PRO A 248 -8.02 -9.92 17.83
N LEU A 249 -7.44 -9.41 16.75
CA LEU A 249 -7.17 -8.00 16.52
C LEU A 249 -7.95 -7.49 15.30
N ASP A 250 -8.44 -6.26 15.39
CA ASP A 250 -9.08 -5.55 14.27
C ASP A 250 -10.31 -6.24 13.66
N LEU A 251 -10.97 -7.15 14.39
CA LEU A 251 -12.21 -7.79 13.92
C LEU A 251 -13.33 -6.77 13.67
N ASP A 252 -13.32 -5.63 14.38
CA ASP A 252 -14.26 -4.53 14.20
C ASP A 252 -14.25 -3.93 12.78
N LYS A 253 -13.17 -4.11 12.04
CA LYS A 253 -13.01 -3.64 10.65
C LYS A 253 -13.49 -4.65 9.60
N GLU A 254 -13.78 -5.88 10.01
CA GLU A 254 -14.26 -6.94 9.13
C GLU A 254 -15.79 -6.94 9.00
N THR A 255 -16.31 -7.67 8.00
CA THR A 255 -17.75 -7.77 7.74
C THR A 255 -18.47 -8.46 8.92
N ALA A 256 -19.72 -8.08 9.16
CA ALA A 256 -20.52 -8.69 10.25
C ALA A 256 -20.72 -10.20 10.02
N GLN A 257 -20.91 -10.62 8.77
CA GLN A 257 -21.07 -12.03 8.39
C GLN A 257 -19.80 -12.84 8.69
N PHE A 258 -18.62 -12.33 8.33
CA PHE A 258 -17.35 -12.99 8.61
C PHE A 258 -17.13 -13.17 10.12
N ARG A 259 -17.39 -12.12 10.92
CA ARG A 259 -17.30 -12.19 12.39
C ARG A 259 -18.23 -13.22 13.02
N GLU A 260 -19.47 -13.31 12.56
CA GLU A 260 -20.45 -14.26 13.09
C GLU A 260 -20.02 -15.70 12.78
N LYS A 261 -19.48 -15.94 11.57
CA LYS A 261 -19.01 -17.26 11.12
C LYS A 261 -17.72 -17.72 11.79
N LEU A 262 -16.88 -16.80 12.29
CA LEU A 262 -15.70 -17.18 13.08
C LEU A 262 -16.06 -17.88 14.41
N GLY A 263 -17.29 -17.73 14.90
CA GLY A 263 -17.72 -18.35 16.15
C GLY A 263 -16.84 -17.93 17.32
N PHE A 264 -16.32 -18.90 18.09
CA PHE A 264 -15.50 -18.59 19.26
C PHE A 264 -14.12 -18.00 18.90
N MET A 265 -13.62 -18.17 17.67
CA MET A 265 -12.41 -17.49 17.18
C MET A 265 -12.60 -15.97 17.06
N GLY A 266 -13.84 -15.49 17.11
CA GLY A 266 -14.16 -14.07 17.25
C GLY A 266 -13.88 -13.50 18.66
N SER A 267 -13.52 -14.34 19.62
CA SER A 267 -13.38 -13.98 21.04
C SER A 267 -12.01 -14.31 21.62
N THR A 268 -11.68 -13.69 22.75
CA THR A 268 -10.45 -13.97 23.50
C THR A 268 -10.63 -15.21 24.36
N PHE A 269 -9.72 -16.16 24.27
CA PHE A 269 -9.72 -17.37 25.11
C PHE A 269 -8.28 -17.83 25.43
N ALA A 270 -8.16 -18.70 26.43
CA ALA A 270 -6.90 -19.29 26.84
C ALA A 270 -6.96 -20.81 26.79
N PHE A 271 -5.83 -21.44 26.53
CA PHE A 271 -5.65 -22.89 26.45
C PHE A 271 -4.23 -23.26 26.88
N GLU A 272 -3.97 -24.53 27.17
CA GLU A 272 -2.62 -25.01 27.48
C GLU A 272 -1.75 -25.06 26.21
N ARG A 273 -0.45 -24.79 26.31
CA ARG A 273 0.45 -24.77 25.14
C ARG A 273 0.49 -26.09 24.38
N ASN A 274 0.29 -27.22 25.06
CA ASN A 274 0.18 -28.56 24.44
C ASN A 274 -0.98 -28.67 23.44
N GLN A 275 -2.02 -27.81 23.55
CA GLN A 275 -3.19 -27.75 22.67
C GLN A 275 -2.99 -26.79 21.48
N ILE A 276 -1.80 -26.23 21.27
CA ILE A 276 -1.55 -25.29 20.17
C ILE A 276 -1.80 -25.89 18.78
N GLN A 277 -1.61 -27.21 18.64
CA GLN A 277 -1.93 -27.92 17.40
C GLN A 277 -3.43 -27.93 17.14
N VAL A 278 -4.22 -28.27 18.16
CA VAL A 278 -5.70 -28.25 18.10
C VAL A 278 -6.20 -26.84 17.77
N PHE A 279 -5.64 -25.82 18.43
CA PHE A 279 -5.92 -24.41 18.12
C PHE A 279 -5.63 -24.09 16.64
N SER A 280 -4.48 -24.53 16.11
CA SER A 280 -4.11 -24.26 14.71
C SER A 280 -5.03 -24.93 13.69
N GLU A 281 -5.54 -26.13 14.00
CA GLU A 281 -6.51 -26.84 13.16
C GLU A 281 -7.87 -26.17 13.20
N GLN A 282 -8.34 -25.79 14.39
CA GLN A 282 -9.59 -25.05 14.57
C GLN A 282 -9.54 -23.68 13.90
N LEU A 283 -8.40 -22.97 13.98
CA LEU A 283 -8.21 -21.70 13.29
C LEU A 283 -8.33 -21.88 11.77
N LYS A 284 -7.71 -22.93 11.21
CA LYS A 284 -7.82 -23.25 9.78
C LYS A 284 -9.26 -23.54 9.37
N GLU A 285 -9.96 -24.37 10.15
CA GLU A 285 -11.34 -24.77 9.88
C GLU A 285 -12.32 -23.59 9.95
N HIS A 286 -12.32 -22.83 11.04
CA HIS A 286 -13.24 -21.70 11.22
C HIS A 286 -13.00 -20.57 10.23
N VAL A 287 -11.73 -20.29 9.88
CA VAL A 287 -11.44 -19.28 8.87
C VAL A 287 -11.83 -19.77 7.49
N ALA A 288 -11.59 -21.04 7.15
CA ALA A 288 -12.04 -21.60 5.88
C ALA A 288 -13.57 -21.57 5.75
N GLU A 289 -14.32 -21.90 6.81
CA GLU A 289 -15.78 -21.81 6.84
C GLU A 289 -16.27 -20.36 6.67
N ALA A 290 -15.65 -19.41 7.39
CA ALA A 290 -15.99 -18.00 7.30
C ALA A 290 -15.70 -17.41 5.91
N VAL A 291 -14.62 -17.83 5.26
CA VAL A 291 -14.29 -17.43 3.88
C VAL A 291 -15.26 -18.07 2.88
N GLY A 292 -15.56 -19.36 3.01
CA GLY A 292 -16.49 -20.05 2.12
C GLY A 292 -17.89 -19.44 2.13
N ALA A 293 -18.39 -19.07 3.31
CA ALA A 293 -19.69 -18.43 3.46
C ALA A 293 -19.80 -17.07 2.75
N GLU A 294 -18.71 -16.30 2.65
CA GLU A 294 -18.72 -15.03 1.91
C GLU A 294 -18.79 -15.26 0.38
N VAL A 295 -18.15 -16.31 -0.13
CA VAL A 295 -18.15 -16.63 -1.56
C VAL A 295 -19.58 -16.98 -2.03
N ASP A 296 -20.30 -17.78 -1.24
CA ASP A 296 -21.69 -18.14 -1.53
C ASP A 296 -22.61 -16.91 -1.65
N VAL A 297 -22.38 -15.87 -0.81
CA VAL A 297 -23.17 -14.63 -0.86
C VAL A 297 -22.87 -13.80 -2.11
N ILE A 298 -21.61 -13.79 -2.56
CA ILE A 298 -21.21 -13.06 -3.76
C ILE A 298 -21.81 -13.72 -5.01
N GLU A 299 -21.81 -15.05 -5.10
CA GLU A 299 -22.39 -15.77 -6.25
C GLU A 299 -23.90 -15.50 -6.40
N VAL A 300 -24.63 -15.49 -5.28
CA VAL A 300 -26.09 -15.22 -5.29
C VAL A 300 -26.42 -13.81 -5.78
N LEU A 301 -25.54 -12.83 -5.57
CA LEU A 301 -25.75 -11.45 -6.02
C LEU A 301 -25.36 -11.20 -7.48
N SER A 302 -24.54 -12.07 -8.09
CA SER A 302 -24.16 -11.95 -9.51
C SER A 302 -25.15 -12.58 -10.49
N ASP A 303 -26.03 -13.48 -10.02
CA ASP A 303 -26.98 -14.22 -10.85
C ASP A 303 -28.41 -13.63 -10.88
N GLY A 304 -28.64 -12.48 -10.23
CA GLY A 304 -29.93 -11.77 -10.21
C GLY A 304 -29.88 -10.40 -10.88
#